data_AF-A0AAE3ML03-F1
#
_entry.id   AF-A0AAE3ML03-F1
#
_cell.length_a   1.000
_cell.length_b   1.000
_cell.length_c   1.000
_cell.angle_alpha   90.00
_cell.angle_beta   90.00
_cell.angle_gamma   90.00
#
_symmetry.space_group_name_H-M   'P 1'
#
loop_
_entity.id
_entity.type
_entity.pdbx_description
1 polymer ?
#
loop_
_entity_poly.entity_id
_entity_poly.type
_entity_poly.pdbx_seq_one_letter_code
_entity_poly.pdbx_strand_id
1 'polypeptide(L)'
;MAHFATLASLAAVDGELNPQEKKLIDRFADKLDITEAEYKEVMDKSNRYPIDPSHSKKERYERLFDLFRIIYADHEFAADELGLVKKYVLGLGFPTNQADSIIERSIAVFTGRIRFEDYYHFMNK
;
A
#
# COMPACT_ATOMS: atom_id res chain seq x y z
N MET A 1 -8.49 -5.39 6.54
CA MET A 1 -9.35 -5.76 5.39
C MET A 1 -9.24 -4.86 4.15
N ALA A 2 -9.69 -3.59 4.15
CA ALA A 2 -9.80 -2.79 2.90
C ALA A 2 -8.48 -2.56 2.13
N HIS A 3 -7.36 -2.37 2.84
CA HIS A 3 -6.04 -2.29 2.22
C HIS A 3 -5.67 -3.60 1.52
N PHE A 4 -5.87 -4.73 2.21
CA PHE A 4 -5.57 -6.06 1.69
C PHE A 4 -6.38 -6.38 0.43
N ALA A 5 -7.69 -6.12 0.45
CA ALA A 5 -8.56 -6.30 -0.71
C ALA A 5 -8.10 -5.49 -1.94
N THR A 6 -7.65 -4.25 -1.71
CA THR A 6 -7.10 -3.40 -2.77
C THR A 6 -5.78 -3.97 -3.31
N LEU A 7 -4.86 -4.39 -2.43
CA LEU A 7 -3.57 -4.98 -2.81
C LEU A 7 -3.76 -6.29 -3.58
N ALA A 8 -4.63 -7.18 -3.11
CA ALA A 8 -4.96 -8.45 -3.76
C ALA A 8 -5.53 -8.24 -5.17
N SER A 9 -6.46 -7.29 -5.31
CA SER A 9 -7.04 -6.93 -6.62
C SER A 9 -6.01 -6.36 -7.59
N LEU A 10 -5.01 -5.61 -7.10
CA LEU A 10 -3.95 -5.03 -7.92
C LEU A 10 -2.83 -6.05 -8.26
N ALA A 11 -2.66 -7.07 -7.44
CA ALA A 11 -1.76 -8.17 -7.72
C ALA A 11 -2.34 -9.11 -8.79
N ALA A 12 -3.61 -9.50 -8.66
CA ALA A 12 -4.29 -10.43 -9.56
C ALA A 12 -4.83 -9.76 -10.84
N VAL A 13 -3.95 -9.14 -11.64
CA VAL A 13 -4.33 -8.35 -12.83
C VAL A 13 -5.02 -9.18 -13.92
N ASP A 14 -4.66 -10.45 -14.07
CA ASP A 14 -5.24 -11.42 -15.02
C ASP A 14 -6.17 -12.44 -14.34
N GLY A 15 -6.46 -12.26 -13.05
CA GLY A 15 -7.32 -13.14 -12.25
C GLY A 15 -6.62 -14.36 -11.65
N GLU A 16 -5.29 -14.48 -11.77
CA GLU A 16 -4.49 -15.51 -11.10
C GLU A 16 -3.22 -14.90 -10.49
N LEU A 17 -2.85 -15.33 -9.29
CA LEU A 17 -1.57 -14.91 -8.69
C LEU A 17 -0.48 -15.86 -9.15
N ASN A 18 0.59 -15.33 -9.73
CA ASN A 18 1.80 -16.12 -9.91
C ASN A 18 2.50 -16.39 -8.56
N PRO A 19 3.49 -17.31 -8.48
CA PRO A 19 4.14 -17.65 -7.21
C PRO A 19 4.79 -16.45 -6.49
N GLN A 20 5.32 -15.47 -7.23
CA GLN A 20 5.92 -14.27 -6.64
C GLN A 20 4.86 -13.32 -6.08
N GLU A 21 3.76 -13.13 -6.81
CA GLU A 21 2.62 -12.33 -6.37
C GLU A 21 1.93 -12.95 -5.16
N LYS A 22 1.78 -14.28 -5.14
CA LYS A 22 1.24 -14.99 -3.97
C LYS A 22 2.11 -14.75 -2.73
N LYS A 23 3.43 -14.89 -2.86
CA LYS A 23 4.36 -14.64 -1.74
C LYS A 23 4.28 -13.19 -1.23
N LEU A 24 4.08 -12.22 -2.13
CA LEU A 24 3.86 -10.83 -1.75
C LEU A 24 2.54 -10.66 -1.00
N ILE A 25 1.45 -11.20 -1.53
CA ILE A 25 0.12 -11.12 -0.91
C ILE A 25 0.10 -11.81 0.45
N ASP A 26 0.73 -12.98 0.60
CA ASP A 26 0.87 -13.68 1.88
C ASP A 26 1.57 -12.79 2.93
N ARG A 27 2.68 -12.12 2.56
CA ARG A 27 3.36 -11.17 3.47
C ARG A 27 2.49 -9.99 3.87
N PHE A 28 1.73 -9.43 2.93
CA PHE A 28 0.81 -8.33 3.25
C PHE A 28 -0.36 -8.81 4.11
N ALA A 29 -0.83 -10.04 3.94
CA ALA A 29 -1.85 -10.64 4.80
C ALA A 29 -1.34 -10.73 6.24
N ASP A 30 -0.11 -11.22 6.44
CA ASP A 30 0.54 -11.30 7.76
C ASP A 30 0.69 -9.90 8.38
N LYS A 31 1.24 -8.93 7.63
CA LYS A 31 1.42 -7.55 8.10
C LYS A 31 0.10 -6.85 8.45
N LEU A 32 -0.98 -7.17 7.74
CA LEU A 32 -2.31 -6.57 7.92
C LEU A 32 -3.21 -7.36 8.88
N ASP A 33 -2.68 -8.39 9.54
CA ASP A 33 -3.39 -9.30 10.45
C ASP A 33 -4.67 -9.88 9.82
N ILE A 34 -4.53 -10.37 8.59
CA ILE A 34 -5.64 -10.94 7.81
C ILE A 34 -5.78 -12.42 8.15
N THR A 35 -6.96 -12.79 8.63
CA THR A 35 -7.27 -14.19 8.93
C THR A 35 -7.40 -15.03 7.66
N GLU A 36 -7.27 -16.35 7.77
CA GLU A 36 -7.45 -17.26 6.63
C GLU A 36 -8.85 -17.14 5.98
N ALA A 37 -9.88 -16.88 6.79
CA ALA A 37 -11.24 -16.66 6.31
C ALA A 37 -11.34 -15.38 5.47
N GLU A 38 -10.79 -14.27 5.96
CA GLU A 38 -10.74 -12.99 5.24
C GLU A 38 -9.88 -13.09 3.98
N TYR A 39 -8.76 -13.82 4.05
CA TYR A 39 -7.91 -14.08 2.88
C TYR A 39 -8.70 -14.78 1.78
N LYS A 40 -9.42 -15.85 2.13
CA LYS A 40 -10.27 -16.60 1.19
C LYS A 40 -11.40 -15.73 0.64
N GLU A 41 -12.03 -14.93 1.49
CA GLU A 41 -13.07 -13.98 1.10
C GLU A 41 -12.56 -12.98 0.06
N VAL A 42 -11.35 -12.46 0.24
CA VAL A 42 -10.70 -11.50 -0.67
C VAL A 42 -10.27 -12.11 -1.99
N MET A 43 -9.83 -13.36 -1.97
CA MET A 43 -9.37 -14.06 -3.17
C MET A 43 -10.49 -14.72 -3.98
N ASP A 44 -11.73 -14.72 -3.48
CA ASP A 44 -12.88 -15.25 -4.20
C ASP A 44 -13.22 -14.37 -5.42
N LYS A 45 -13.21 -14.96 -6.62
CA LYS A 45 -13.50 -14.28 -7.89
C LYS A 45 -14.92 -13.70 -7.96
N SER A 46 -15.86 -14.24 -7.19
CA SER A 46 -17.22 -13.73 -7.08
C SER A 46 -17.31 -12.47 -6.20
N ASN A 47 -16.32 -12.26 -5.34
CA ASN A 47 -16.27 -11.10 -4.49
C ASN A 47 -15.61 -9.92 -5.21
N ARG A 48 -16.40 -8.89 -5.49
CA ARG A 48 -15.91 -7.64 -6.07
C ARG A 48 -15.78 -6.63 -4.95
N TYR A 49 -14.60 -6.53 -4.36
CA TYR A 49 -14.30 -5.37 -3.54
C TYR A 49 -14.25 -4.15 -4.47
N PRO A 50 -15.13 -3.15 -4.30
CA PRO A 50 -14.96 -1.92 -5.01
C PRO A 50 -13.60 -1.33 -4.59
N ILE A 51 -12.72 -1.09 -5.56
CA ILE A 51 -11.58 -0.21 -5.34
C ILE A 51 -12.21 1.15 -5.10
N ASP A 52 -12.31 1.53 -3.83
CA ASP A 52 -12.90 2.79 -3.40
C ASP A 52 -12.15 3.95 -4.06
N PRO A 53 -12.76 4.64 -5.04
CA PRO A 53 -12.09 5.72 -5.74
C PRO A 53 -12.01 6.91 -4.79
N SER A 54 -10.94 6.97 -4.00
CA SER A 54 -10.71 8.00 -2.99
C SER A 54 -10.94 9.41 -3.58
N HIS A 55 -11.96 10.10 -3.08
CA HIS A 55 -12.56 11.25 -3.75
C HIS A 55 -11.74 12.54 -3.57
N SER A 56 -10.99 12.69 -2.47
CA SER A 56 -10.14 13.86 -2.21
C SER A 56 -8.64 13.54 -2.06
N LYS A 57 -7.80 14.56 -2.30
CA LYS A 57 -6.35 14.47 -2.08
C LYS A 57 -6.00 14.08 -0.64
N LYS A 58 -6.75 14.59 0.34
CA LYS A 58 -6.50 14.33 1.76
C LYS A 58 -6.75 12.86 2.09
N GLU A 59 -7.89 12.32 1.68
CA GLU A 59 -8.25 10.91 1.91
C GLU A 59 -7.23 9.96 1.27
N ARG A 60 -6.69 10.28 0.09
CA ARG A 60 -5.61 9.49 -0.52
C ARG A 60 -4.37 9.43 0.36
N TYR A 61 -3.98 10.55 0.99
CA TYR A 61 -2.87 10.57 1.93
C TYR A 61 -3.18 9.89 3.26
N GLU A 62 -4.42 9.99 3.76
CA GLU A 62 -4.87 9.25 4.96
C GLU A 62 -4.78 7.73 4.71
N ARG A 63 -5.31 7.24 3.58
CA ARG A 63 -5.20 5.82 3.19
C ARG A 63 -3.76 5.37 2.96
N LEU A 64 -2.90 6.24 2.44
CA LEU A 64 -1.49 5.94 2.26
C LEU A 64 -0.77 5.84 3.62
N PHE A 65 -1.04 6.79 4.51
CA PHE A 65 -0.50 6.80 5.87
C PHE A 65 -0.92 5.55 6.65
N ASP A 66 -2.19 5.16 6.59
CA ASP A 66 -2.69 3.96 7.25
C ASP A 66 -2.01 2.69 6.74
N LEU A 67 -1.86 2.54 5.42
CA LEU A 67 -1.12 1.40 4.85
C LEU A 67 0.31 1.37 5.38
N PHE A 68 1.05 2.48 5.25
CA PHE A 68 2.45 2.54 5.67
C PHE A 68 2.63 2.30 7.16
N ARG A 69 1.74 2.82 8.01
CA ARG A 69 1.76 2.56 9.46
C ARG A 69 1.71 1.09 9.81
N ILE A 70 0.97 0.29 9.03
CA ILE A 70 0.82 -1.13 9.27
C ILE A 70 2.02 -1.90 8.70
N ILE A 71 2.39 -1.65 7.44
CA ILE A 71 3.39 -2.47 6.74
C ILE A 71 4.84 -2.16 7.10
N TYR A 72 5.08 -1.06 7.83
CA TYR A 72 6.37 -0.66 8.40
C TYR A 72 6.44 -0.86 9.92
N ALA A 73 5.44 -1.46 10.57
CA ALA A 73 5.42 -1.62 12.02
C ALA A 73 6.64 -2.42 12.55
N ASP A 74 7.14 -3.36 11.74
CA ASP A 74 8.33 -4.18 11.99
C ASP A 74 9.65 -3.53 11.54
N HIS A 75 9.61 -2.31 11.01
CA HIS A 75 10.76 -1.59 10.43
C HIS A 75 11.41 -2.30 9.22
N GLU A 76 10.73 -3.28 8.62
CA GLU A 76 11.22 -4.05 7.48
C GLU A 76 10.37 -3.81 6.24
N PHE A 77 11.01 -3.33 5.18
CA PHE A 77 10.36 -3.16 3.88
C PHE A 77 11.26 -3.73 2.79
N ALA A 78 10.74 -4.75 2.11
CA ALA A 78 11.49 -5.48 1.12
C ALA A 78 11.38 -4.81 -0.25
N ALA A 79 12.46 -4.86 -1.04
CA ALA A 79 12.50 -4.23 -2.37
C ALA A 79 11.43 -4.78 -3.33
N ASP A 80 11.02 -6.04 -3.15
CA ASP A 80 9.98 -6.68 -3.95
C ASP A 80 8.56 -6.21 -3.58
N GLU A 81 8.37 -5.61 -2.39
CA GLU A 81 7.10 -4.97 -1.99
C GLU A 81 6.88 -3.62 -2.71
N LEU A 82 7.94 -2.95 -3.17
CA LEU A 82 7.85 -1.64 -3.85
C LEU A 82 6.92 -1.67 -5.05
N GLY A 83 6.98 -2.74 -5.85
CA GLY A 83 6.17 -2.88 -7.06
C GLY A 83 4.67 -2.86 -6.74
N LEU A 84 4.26 -3.60 -5.70
CA LEU A 84 2.86 -3.68 -5.31
C LEU A 84 2.39 -2.40 -4.61
N VAL A 85 3.24 -1.77 -3.80
CA VAL A 85 2.95 -0.46 -3.20
C VAL A 85 2.80 0.62 -4.27
N LYS A 86 3.60 0.58 -5.36
CA LYS A 86 3.43 1.49 -6.49
C LYS A 86 2.10 1.30 -7.20
N LYS A 87 1.70 0.05 -7.47
CA LYS A 87 0.36 -0.24 -7.99
C LYS A 87 -0.72 0.31 -7.06
N TYR A 88 -0.56 0.17 -5.74
CA TYR A 88 -1.49 0.70 -4.74
C TYR A 88 -1.60 2.23 -4.77
N VAL A 89 -0.48 2.94 -4.80
CA VAL A 89 -0.44 4.41 -4.92
C VAL A 89 -1.13 4.89 -6.19
N LEU A 90 -0.90 4.21 -7.32
CA LEU A 90 -1.60 4.51 -8.57
C LEU A 90 -3.10 4.19 -8.47
N GLY A 91 -3.47 3.07 -7.83
CA GLY A 91 -4.85 2.68 -7.56
C GLY A 91 -5.62 3.67 -6.68
N LEU A 92 -4.94 4.35 -5.75
CA LEU A 92 -5.50 5.47 -4.98
C LEU A 92 -5.71 6.74 -5.83
N GLY A 93 -5.20 6.78 -7.07
CA GLY A 93 -5.36 7.89 -8.01
C GLY A 93 -4.28 8.96 -7.91
N PHE A 94 -3.11 8.67 -7.32
CA PHE A 94 -1.98 9.59 -7.39
C PHE A 94 -1.41 9.69 -8.82
N PRO A 95 -0.95 10.87 -9.27
CA PRO A 95 -0.35 11.02 -10.60
C PRO A 95 0.88 10.13 -10.78
N THR A 96 1.00 9.47 -11.93
CA THR A 96 2.10 8.54 -12.23
C THR A 96 3.48 9.18 -12.08
N ASN A 97 3.62 10.45 -12.46
CA ASN A 97 4.88 11.20 -12.32
C ASN A 97 5.23 11.60 -10.88
N GLN A 98 4.31 11.42 -9.92
CA GLN A 98 4.52 11.70 -8.51
C GLN A 98 4.58 10.42 -7.65
N ALA A 99 4.14 9.27 -8.19
CA ALA A 99 4.01 8.04 -7.42
C ALA A 99 5.31 7.63 -6.72
N ASP A 100 6.45 7.63 -7.42
CA ASP A 100 7.74 7.26 -6.85
C ASP A 100 8.18 8.22 -5.72
N SER A 101 8.09 9.54 -5.96
CA SER A 101 8.43 10.54 -4.93
C SER A 101 7.51 10.46 -3.70
N ILE A 102 6.24 10.12 -3.89
CA ILE A 102 5.29 9.93 -2.80
C ILE A 102 5.69 8.71 -1.96
N ILE A 103 6.04 7.59 -2.60
CA ILE A 103 6.49 6.37 -1.92
C ILE A 103 7.78 6.65 -1.15
N GLU A 104 8.80 7.22 -1.80
CA GLU A 104 10.08 7.54 -1.19
C GLU A 104 9.91 8.44 0.04
N ARG A 105 9.08 9.47 -0.05
CA ARG A 105 8.79 10.35 1.10
C ARG A 105 8.06 9.64 2.22
N SER A 106 7.10 8.76 1.91
CA SER A 106 6.43 7.94 2.93
C SER A 106 7.43 7.02 3.63
N ILE A 107 8.29 6.33 2.90
CA ILE A 107 9.38 5.51 3.46
C ILE A 107 10.28 6.36 4.37
N ALA A 108 10.71 7.53 3.90
CA ALA A 108 11.55 8.45 4.68
C ALA A 108 10.91 8.85 6.01
N VAL A 109 9.61 9.15 6.02
CA VAL A 109 8.86 9.49 7.23
C VAL A 109 8.81 8.31 8.20
N PHE A 110 8.45 7.12 7.73
CA PHE A 110 8.28 5.94 8.60
C PHE A 110 9.60 5.30 9.05
N THR A 111 10.70 5.55 8.34
CA THR A 111 12.06 5.12 8.74
C THR A 111 12.82 6.18 9.55
N GLY A 112 12.21 7.34 9.81
CA GLY A 112 12.87 8.47 10.48
C GLY A 112 13.98 9.14 9.65
N ARG A 113 14.16 8.77 8.38
CA ARG A 113 15.15 9.34 7.46
C ARG A 113 14.58 10.58 6.77
N ILE A 114 14.18 11.57 7.56
CA ILE A 114 13.58 12.81 7.04
C ILE A 114 14.67 13.70 6.45
N ARG A 115 14.48 14.18 5.21
CA ARG A 115 15.40 15.14 4.56
C ARG A 115 15.34 16.49 5.27
N PHE A 116 16.43 17.25 5.21
CA PHE A 116 16.50 18.56 5.86
C PHE A 116 15.40 19.51 5.40
N GLU A 117 15.06 19.53 4.11
CA GLU A 117 14.02 20.39 3.55
C GLU A 117 12.63 20.05 4.10
N ASP A 118 12.32 18.76 4.23
CA ASP A 118 11.05 18.29 4.81
C ASP A 118 11.00 18.65 6.31
N TYR A 119 12.10 18.45 7.04
CA TYR A 119 12.24 18.84 8.44
C TYR A 119 12.03 20.36 8.64
N TYR A 120 12.73 21.19 7.86
CA TYR A 120 12.60 22.65 7.94
C TYR A 120 11.16 23.09 7.68
N HIS A 121 10.49 22.49 6.68
CA HIS A 121 9.09 22.80 6.40
C HIS A 121 8.14 22.39 7.53
N PHE A 122 8.40 21.28 8.23
CA PHE A 122 7.60 20.88 9.40
C PHE A 122 7.81 21.82 10.60
N MET A 123 9.04 22.29 10.83
CA MET A 123 9.37 23.14 11.98
C MET A 123 9.01 24.62 11.80
N ASN A 124 8.78 25.06 10.56
CA ASN A 124 8.53 26.46 10.22
C ASN A 124 7.05 26.72 9.84
N LYS A 125 6.13 26.02 10.50
CA LYS A 125 4.67 26.15 10.34
C LYS A 125 4.01 26.77 11.56
#